data_AF-A0A0M9DKN9-F1
#
_entry.id   AF-A0A0M9DKN9-F1
#
_cell.length_a   1.000
_cell.length_b   1.000
_cell.length_c   1.000
_cell.angle_alpha   90.00
_cell.angle_beta   90.00
_cell.angle_gamma   90.00
#
_symmetry.space_group_name_H-M   'P 1'
#
loop_
_entity.id
_entity.type
_entity.pdbx_description
1 polymer ?
#
loop_
_entity_poly.entity_id
_entity_poly.type
_entity_poly.pdbx_seq_one_letter_code
_entity_poly.pdbx_strand_id
1 'polypeptide(L)'
;MTDLHEVIVSYNEYINNVPNGASYIAEQLTKGNKEPALVAIQDFSEGMLWLIEVQPLLQEYGMKVELPIHQIQDFLVEINEGLAKQDWVLVTDLFEYEISPFFAEKVQGLYQ
;
A
#
# COMPACT_ATOMS: atom_id res chain seq x y z
N MET A 1 8.83 -5.47 23.70
CA MET A 1 8.25 -6.64 23.01
C MET A 1 6.95 -6.15 22.42
N THR A 2 6.87 -6.00 21.10
CA THR A 2 5.60 -5.74 20.43
C THR A 2 4.75 -7.02 20.57
N ASP A 3 3.50 -6.89 20.97
CA ASP A 3 2.60 -8.03 21.07
C ASP A 3 2.30 -8.54 19.65
N LEU A 4 2.54 -9.83 19.37
CA LEU A 4 2.25 -10.44 18.08
C LEU A 4 0.80 -10.21 17.67
N HIS A 5 -0.13 -10.19 18.63
CA HIS A 5 -1.54 -9.89 18.38
C HIS A 5 -1.73 -8.47 17.86
N GLU A 6 -1.07 -7.46 18.46
CA GLU A 6 -1.13 -6.08 17.98
C GLU A 6 -0.59 -5.96 16.56
N VAL A 7 0.52 -6.65 16.25
CA VAL A 7 1.10 -6.67 14.91
C VAL A 7 0.12 -7.24 13.88
N ILE A 8 -0.55 -8.36 14.20
CA ILE A 8 -1.54 -8.99 13.31
C ILE A 8 -2.74 -8.06 13.08
N VAL A 9 -3.24 -7.41 14.14
CA VAL A 9 -4.35 -6.46 14.04
C VAL A 9 -3.96 -5.29 13.14
N SER A 10 -2.83 -4.63 13.40
CA SER A 10 -2.36 -3.51 12.57
C SER A 10 -2.10 -3.92 11.13
N TYR A 11 -1.60 -5.14 10.89
CA TYR A 11 -1.37 -5.67 9.53
C TYR A 11 -2.67 -5.77 8.76
N ASN A 12 -3.68 -6.39 9.39
CA ASN A 12 -4.99 -6.57 8.79
C ASN A 12 -5.71 -5.24 8.58
N GLU A 13 -5.68 -4.36 9.57
CA GLU A 13 -6.25 -3.02 9.46
C GLU A 13 -5.63 -2.23 8.31
N TYR A 14 -4.30 -2.26 8.19
CA TYR A 14 -3.62 -1.53 7.14
C TYR A 14 -3.97 -2.08 5.75
N ILE A 15 -3.80 -3.39 5.52
CA ILE A 15 -4.15 -4.04 4.24
C ILE A 15 -5.59 -3.74 3.80
N ASN A 16 -6.55 -3.83 4.74
CA ASN A 16 -7.95 -3.59 4.44
C ASN A 16 -8.25 -2.12 4.10
N ASN A 17 -7.40 -1.18 4.53
CA ASN A 17 -7.57 0.25 4.27
C ASN A 17 -6.81 0.73 3.04
N VAL A 18 -5.82 -0.01 2.53
CA VAL A 18 -5.03 0.38 1.35
C VAL A 18 -5.91 0.71 0.13
N PRO A 19 -6.94 -0.09 -0.24
CA PRO A 19 -7.79 0.26 -1.38
C PRO A 19 -8.47 1.62 -1.24
N ASN A 20 -8.94 1.96 -0.04
CA ASN A 20 -9.56 3.27 0.22
C ASN A 20 -8.53 4.40 0.16
N GLY A 21 -7.33 4.19 0.72
CA GLY A 21 -6.24 5.15 0.64
C GLY A 21 -5.78 5.40 -0.81
N ALA A 22 -5.65 4.35 -1.61
CA ALA A 22 -5.31 4.43 -3.03
C ALA A 22 -6.37 5.20 -3.83
N SER A 23 -7.65 4.89 -3.64
CA SER A 23 -8.76 5.61 -4.28
C SER A 23 -8.78 7.09 -3.87
N TYR A 24 -8.47 7.42 -2.61
CA TYR A 24 -8.35 8.80 -2.14
C TYR A 24 -7.23 9.55 -2.85
N ILE A 25 -6.05 8.93 -3.03
CA ILE A 25 -4.92 9.53 -3.75
C ILE A 25 -5.32 9.86 -5.19
N ALA A 26 -5.92 8.90 -5.90
CA ALA A 26 -6.39 9.10 -7.27
C ALA A 26 -7.43 10.23 -7.37
N GLU A 27 -8.37 10.28 -6.43
CA GLU A 27 -9.39 11.34 -6.37
C GLU A 27 -8.77 12.73 -6.15
N GLN A 28 -7.81 12.85 -5.24
CA GLN A 28 -7.14 14.14 -4.98
C GLN A 28 -6.33 14.60 -6.19
N LEU A 29 -5.58 13.71 -6.84
CA LEU A 29 -4.83 14.03 -8.05
C LEU A 29 -5.74 14.46 -9.20
N THR A 30 -6.85 13.75 -9.40
CA THR A 30 -7.89 14.09 -10.40
C THR A 30 -8.46 15.49 -10.17
N LYS A 31 -8.64 15.90 -8.90
CA LYS A 31 -9.11 17.23 -8.52
C LYS A 31 -8.03 18.31 -8.61
N GLY A 32 -6.78 17.95 -8.91
CA GLY A 32 -5.63 18.85 -8.89
C GLY A 32 -5.10 19.18 -7.48
N ASN A 33 -5.60 18.51 -6.45
CA ASN A 33 -5.21 18.69 -5.05
C ASN A 33 -3.91 17.92 -4.74
N LYS A 34 -2.78 18.44 -5.23
CA LYS A 34 -1.49 17.73 -5.16
C LYS A 34 -0.94 17.57 -3.75
N GLU A 35 -1.03 18.58 -2.90
CA GLU A 35 -0.49 18.50 -1.53
C GLU A 35 -1.08 17.36 -0.70
N PRO A 36 -2.41 17.23 -0.55
CA PRO A 36 -2.99 16.12 0.21
C PRO A 36 -2.72 14.76 -0.46
N ALA A 37 -2.65 14.71 -1.79
CA ALA A 37 -2.26 13.49 -2.50
C ALA A 37 -0.81 13.08 -2.15
N LEU A 38 0.13 14.02 -2.16
CA LEU A 38 1.54 13.75 -1.87
C LEU A 38 1.74 13.28 -0.42
N VAL A 39 1.02 13.86 0.54
CA VAL A 39 1.02 13.38 1.93
C VAL A 39 0.50 11.94 1.99
N ALA A 40 -0.63 11.65 1.35
CA ALA A 40 -1.18 10.29 1.34
C ALA A 40 -0.29 9.28 0.60
N ILE A 41 0.42 9.70 -0.46
CA ILE A 41 1.42 8.86 -1.16
C ILE A 41 2.61 8.55 -0.25
N GLN A 42 3.04 9.52 0.56
CA GLN A 42 4.08 9.28 1.56
C GLN A 42 3.61 8.24 2.59
N ASP A 43 2.43 8.42 3.17
CA ASP A 43 1.84 7.48 4.15
C ASP A 43 1.68 6.07 3.56
N PHE A 44 1.23 5.99 2.29
CA PHE A 44 1.17 4.73 1.55
C PHE A 44 2.56 4.09 1.43
N SER A 45 3.57 4.86 1.03
CA SER A 45 4.93 4.35 0.82
C SER A 45 5.54 3.83 2.13
N GLU A 46 5.36 4.55 3.24
CA GLU A 46 5.83 4.14 4.56
C GLU A 46 5.14 2.85 5.02
N GLY A 47 3.83 2.75 4.86
CA GLY A 47 3.12 1.53 5.25
C GLY A 47 3.41 0.33 4.34
N MET A 48 3.68 0.53 3.04
CA MET A 48 4.18 -0.54 2.17
C MET A 48 5.52 -1.09 2.64
N LEU A 49 6.46 -0.22 3.02
CA LEU A 49 7.74 -0.63 3.59
C LEU A 49 7.54 -1.41 4.88
N TRP A 50 6.66 -0.93 5.77
CA TRP A 50 6.33 -1.63 7.01
C TRP A 50 5.76 -3.04 6.76
N LEU A 51 4.87 -3.21 5.78
CA LEU A 51 4.35 -4.52 5.40
C LEU A 51 5.45 -5.50 4.95
N ILE A 52 6.41 -5.01 4.17
CA ILE A 52 7.56 -5.80 3.70
C ILE A 52 8.45 -6.20 4.88
N GLU A 53 8.68 -5.30 5.84
CA GLU A 53 9.51 -5.55 7.02
C GLU A 53 8.87 -6.51 8.02
N VAL A 54 7.54 -6.45 8.18
CA VAL A 54 6.82 -7.26 9.17
C VAL A 54 6.52 -8.68 8.68
N GLN A 55 6.49 -8.90 7.37
CA GLN A 55 6.21 -10.21 6.78
C GLN A 55 7.15 -11.33 7.30
N PRO A 56 8.50 -11.17 7.31
CA PRO A 56 9.40 -12.17 7.88
C PRO A 56 9.10 -12.49 9.34
N LEU A 57 8.79 -11.48 10.16
CA LEU A 57 8.47 -11.66 11.57
C LEU A 57 7.22 -12.54 11.73
N LEU A 58 6.16 -12.24 10.99
CA LEU A 58 4.92 -13.02 11.03
C LEU A 58 5.15 -14.47 10.56
N GLN A 59 5.98 -14.67 9.54
CA GLN A 59 6.35 -16.00 9.05
C GLN A 59 7.16 -16.80 10.10
N GLU A 60 8.03 -16.15 10.89
CA GLU A 60 8.75 -16.80 12.01
C GLU A 60 7.79 -17.35 13.07
N TYR A 61 6.64 -16.70 13.28
CA TYR A 61 5.58 -17.17 14.17
C TYR A 61 4.62 -18.19 13.52
N GLY A 62 4.95 -18.68 12.32
CA GLY A 62 4.16 -19.70 11.61
C GLY A 62 2.93 -19.15 10.89
N MET A 63 2.78 -17.83 10.79
CA MET A 63 1.69 -17.22 10.04
C MET A 63 1.93 -17.37 8.54
N LYS A 64 0.91 -17.77 7.81
CA LYS A 64 0.96 -17.83 6.35
C LYS A 64 0.67 -16.44 5.76
N VAL A 65 1.72 -15.66 5.54
CA VAL A 65 1.66 -14.35 4.89
C VAL A 65 1.93 -14.51 3.39
N GLU A 66 0.92 -14.26 2.56
CA GLU A 66 1.04 -14.23 1.10
C GLU A 66 0.92 -12.79 0.60
N LEU A 67 1.96 -12.00 0.85
CA LEU A 67 2.08 -10.65 0.32
C LEU A 67 3.00 -10.65 -0.92
N PRO A 68 2.54 -10.21 -2.11
CA PRO A 68 3.35 -10.18 -3.32
C PRO A 68 4.39 -9.04 -3.30
N ILE A 69 5.47 -9.18 -2.51
CA ILE A 69 6.49 -8.13 -2.29
C ILE A 69 7.00 -7.54 -3.61
N HIS A 70 7.30 -8.37 -4.61
CA HIS A 70 7.82 -7.90 -5.89
C HIS A 70 6.87 -6.91 -6.57
N GLN A 71 5.57 -7.22 -6.59
CA GLN A 71 4.57 -6.36 -7.22
C GLN A 71 4.39 -5.04 -6.46
N ILE A 72 4.50 -5.08 -5.13
CA ILE A 72 4.47 -3.85 -4.30
C ILE A 72 5.70 -2.99 -4.59
N GLN A 73 6.88 -3.59 -4.75
CA GLN A 73 8.10 -2.87 -5.12
C GLN A 73 7.99 -2.26 -6.51
N ASP A 74 7.42 -2.98 -7.48
CA ASP A 74 7.16 -2.48 -8.82
C ASP A 74 6.27 -1.22 -8.76
N PHE A 75 5.16 -1.27 -8.01
CA PHE A 75 4.30 -0.09 -7.80
C PHE A 75 5.05 1.10 -7.19
N LEU A 76 5.90 0.89 -6.17
CA LEU A 76 6.67 1.98 -5.55
C LEU A 76 7.67 2.61 -6.54
N VAL A 77 8.29 1.80 -7.40
CA VAL A 77 9.17 2.31 -8.47
C VAL A 77 8.38 3.15 -9.47
N GLU A 78 7.23 2.66 -9.93
CA GLU A 78 6.39 3.36 -10.90
C GLU A 78 5.80 4.67 -10.35
N ILE A 79 5.35 4.67 -9.08
CA ILE A 79 4.95 5.89 -8.37
C ILE A 79 6.11 6.90 -8.40
N ASN A 80 7.31 6.48 -7.99
CA ASN A 80 8.47 7.36 -7.92
C ASN A 80 8.85 7.92 -9.31
N GLU A 81 8.79 7.09 -10.35
CA GLU A 81 9.01 7.53 -11.73
C GLU A 81 7.99 8.58 -12.19
N GLY A 82 6.70 8.34 -11.92
CA GLY A 82 5.63 9.27 -12.26
C GLY A 82 5.78 10.60 -11.54
N LEU A 83 6.07 10.56 -10.23
CA LEU A 83 6.34 11.76 -9.42
C LEU A 83 7.56 12.53 -9.94
N ALA A 84 8.67 11.85 -10.25
CA ALA A 84 9.88 12.49 -10.76
C ALA A 84 9.65 13.21 -12.10
N LYS A 85 8.79 12.66 -12.96
CA LYS A 85 8.39 13.25 -14.25
C LYS A 85 7.25 14.26 -14.12
N GLN A 86 6.67 14.43 -12.92
CA GLN A 86 5.43 15.17 -12.67
C GLN A 86 4.26 14.69 -13.55
N ASP A 87 4.25 13.40 -13.88
CA ASP A 87 3.19 12.77 -14.67
C ASP A 87 2.04 12.36 -13.74
N TRP A 88 1.20 13.34 -13.39
CA TRP A 88 0.09 13.15 -12.46
C TRP A 88 -1.00 12.24 -13.02
N VAL A 89 -1.12 12.12 -14.35
CA VAL A 89 -2.08 11.21 -14.98
C VAL A 89 -1.64 9.78 -14.73
N LEU A 90 -0.37 9.46 -15.01
CA LEU A 90 0.20 8.14 -14.71
C LEU A 90 0.03 7.76 -13.24
N VAL A 91 0.36 8.67 -12.31
CA VAL A 91 0.25 8.37 -10.87
C VAL A 91 -1.21 8.16 -10.48
N THR A 92 -2.15 8.93 -11.06
CA THR A 92 -3.59 8.74 -10.82
C THR A 92 -4.05 7.35 -11.27
N ASP A 93 -3.72 6.98 -12.52
CA ASP A 93 -4.13 5.70 -13.10
C ASP A 93 -3.53 4.51 -12.34
N LEU A 94 -2.28 4.63 -11.90
CA LEU A 94 -1.60 3.62 -11.10
C LEU A 94 -2.33 3.36 -9.78
N PHE A 95 -2.75 4.41 -9.07
CA PHE A 95 -3.50 4.24 -7.83
C PHE A 95 -4.94 3.76 -8.06
N GLU A 96 -5.62 4.26 -9.10
CA GLU A 96 -7.04 3.96 -9.37
C GLU A 96 -7.24 2.55 -9.93
N TYR A 97 -6.45 2.17 -10.93
CA TYR A 97 -6.69 0.97 -11.74
C TYR A 97 -5.72 -0.18 -11.47
N GLU A 98 -4.62 0.06 -10.75
CA GLU A 98 -3.65 -0.99 -10.46
C GLU A 98 -3.56 -1.29 -8.95
N ILE A 99 -3.16 -0.31 -8.14
CA ILE A 99 -2.91 -0.51 -6.71
C ILE A 99 -4.22 -0.80 -5.96
N SER A 100 -5.26 0.02 -6.14
CA SER A 100 -6.52 -0.18 -5.43
C SER A 100 -7.15 -1.55 -5.75
N PRO A 101 -7.28 -1.98 -7.02
CA PRO A 101 -7.77 -3.31 -7.36
C PRO A 101 -6.85 -4.45 -6.88
N PHE A 102 -5.53 -4.28 -6.96
CA PHE A 102 -4.59 -5.29 -6.47
C PHE A 102 -4.80 -5.60 -4.99
N PHE A 103 -4.90 -4.57 -4.14
CA PHE A 103 -5.13 -4.78 -2.70
C PHE A 103 -6.55 -5.26 -2.40
N ALA A 104 -7.56 -4.87 -3.20
CA ALA A 104 -8.93 -5.32 -3.01
C ALA A 104 -9.16 -6.79 -3.40
N GLU A 105 -8.45 -7.29 -4.42
CA GLU A 105 -8.73 -8.60 -5.01
C GLU A 105 -7.67 -9.66 -4.73
N LYS A 106 -6.40 -9.26 -4.57
CA LYS A 106 -5.25 -10.17 -4.55
C LYS A 106 -4.57 -10.25 -3.20
N VAL A 107 -4.73 -9.26 -2.34
CA VAL A 107 -4.14 -9.26 -1.01
C VAL A 107 -5.21 -9.59 0.02
N GLN A 108 -4.91 -10.57 0.87
CA GLN A 108 -5.81 -10.98 1.95
C GLN A 108 -5.13 -10.74 3.30
N GLY A 109 -5.93 -10.32 4.28
CA GLY A 109 -5.51 -10.28 5.67
C GLY A 109 -5.21 -11.68 6.21
N LEU A 110 -4.53 -11.71 7.35
CA LEU A 110 -4.29 -12.91 8.13
C LEU A 110 -5.58 -13.31 8.85
N TYR A 111 -6.15 -14.45 8.48
CA TYR A 111 -7.25 -15.06 9.21
C TYR A 111 -6.69 -15.96 10.33
N GLN A 112 -7.25 -15.84 11.54
CA GLN A 112 -6.98 -16.71 12.69
C GLN A 112 -7.77 -18.02 12.57
#